data_AF-M1ACZ4-F1
#
_entry.id   AF-M1ACZ4-F1
#
_cell.length_a   1.000
_cell.length_b   1.000
_cell.length_c   1.000
_cell.angle_alpha   90.00
_cell.angle_beta   90.00
_cell.angle_gamma   90.00
#
_symmetry.space_group_name_H-M   'P 1'
#
loop_
_entity.id
_entity.type
_entity.pdbx_description
1 polymer ?
#
loop_
_entity_poly.entity_id
_entity_poly.type
_entity_poly.pdbx_seq_one_letter_code
_entity_poly.pdbx_strand_id
1 'polypeptide(L)' 'MTGMHTVADIVCVCCGSIVGWKYETAHEKSQKYKEGKSVLERFKICGPDGSHYWASHDTHVAGSDADDV' A
#
# COMPACT_ATOMS: atom_id res chain seq x y z
N MET A 1 -22.28 -7.77 8.52
CA MET A 1 -22.04 -8.22 7.13
C MET A 1 -21.32 -7.11 6.38
N THR A 2 -20.34 -7.40 5.53
CA THR A 2 -19.46 -6.40 4.92
C THR A 2 -20.04 -5.68 3.70
N GLY A 3 -21.26 -5.98 3.23
CA GLY A 3 -21.88 -5.33 2.06
C GLY A 3 -21.25 -5.72 0.72
N MET A 4 -21.90 -5.39 -0.40
CA MET A 4 -21.40 -5.69 -1.75
C MET A 4 -20.38 -4.65 -2.23
N HIS A 5 -19.26 -5.13 -2.78
CA HIS A 5 -18.14 -4.30 -3.25
C HIS A 5 -17.63 -4.80 -4.60
N THR A 6 -17.30 -3.86 -5.48
CA THR A 6 -16.45 -4.10 -6.65
C THR A 6 -15.01 -3.83 -6.25
N VAL A 7 -14.12 -4.77 -6.54
CA VAL A 7 -12.70 -4.70 -6.20
C VAL A 7 -11.85 -4.92 -7.45
N ALA A 8 -10.62 -4.39 -7.43
CA ALA A 8 -9.61 -4.63 -8.44
C ALA A 8 -8.38 -5.28 -7.80
N ASP A 9 -7.82 -6.29 -8.45
CA ASP A 9 -6.60 -6.96 -8.00
C ASP A 9 -5.38 -6.04 -8.12
N ILE A 10 -4.51 -6.11 -7.11
CA ILE A 10 -3.21 -5.44 -7.12
C ILE A 10 -2.16 -6.50 -7.43
N VAL A 11 -1.44 -6.30 -8.53
CA VAL A 11 -0.39 -7.21 -9.00
C VAL A 11 0.99 -6.59 -8.81
N CYS A 12 1.96 -7.41 -8.41
CA CYS A 12 3.35 -7.01 -8.37
C CYS A 12 3.90 -6.88 -9.79
N VAL A 13 4.45 -5.72 -10.15
CA VAL A 13 5.02 -5.48 -11.48
C VAL A 13 6.22 -6.39 -11.75
N CYS A 14 6.98 -6.77 -10.71
CA CYS A 14 8.19 -7.56 -10.87
C CYS A 14 7.92 -9.04 -11.20
N CYS A 15 6.87 -9.63 -10.61
CA CYS A 15 6.62 -11.07 -10.72
C CYS A 15 5.20 -11.44 -11.15
N GLY A 16 4.31 -10.47 -11.34
CA GLY A 16 2.93 -10.68 -11.76
C GLY A 16 2.01 -11.31 -10.70
N SER A 17 2.51 -11.61 -9.51
CA SER A 17 1.68 -12.22 -8.46
C SER A 17 0.69 -11.20 -7.89
N ILE A 18 -0.52 -11.67 -7.57
CA ILE A 18 -1.53 -10.86 -6.88
C ILE A 18 -1.08 -10.70 -5.42
N VAL A 19 -0.87 -9.46 -4.99
CA VAL A 19 -0.40 -9.09 -3.64
C VAL A 19 -1.51 -8.48 -2.77
N GLY A 20 -2.67 -8.23 -3.34
CA GLY A 20 -3.80 -7.65 -2.64
C GLY A 20 -4.87 -7.17 -3.60
N TRP A 21 -5.72 -6.27 -3.11
CA TRP A 21 -6.86 -5.75 -3.86
C TRP A 21 -7.24 -4.34 -3.36
N LYS A 22 -7.92 -3.59 -4.22
CA LYS A 22 -8.42 -2.25 -3.93
C LYS A 22 -9.93 -2.21 -4.07
N TYR A 23 -10.61 -1.47 -3.20
CA TYR A 23 -12.03 -1.20 -3.37
C TYR A 23 -12.23 -0.14 -4.46
N GLU A 24 -12.90 -0.52 -5.54
CA GLU A 24 -13.26 0.41 -6.62
C GLU A 24 -14.63 1.04 -6.35
N THR A 25 -15.60 0.25 -5.92
CA THR A 25 -16.94 0.76 -5.60
C THR A 25 -17.59 -0.02 -4.48
N ALA A 26 -18.17 0.68 -3.51
CA ALA A 26 -19.04 0.16 -2.47
C ALA A 26 -20.49 0.55 -2.81
N HIS A 27 -21.41 -0.41 -2.80
CA HIS A 27 -22.81 -0.15 -3.14
C HIS A 27 -23.57 0.56 -2.01
N GLU A 28 -23.11 0.38 -0.77
CA GLU A 28 -23.73 0.99 0.41
C GLU A 28 -23.03 2.29 0.81
N LYS A 29 -23.81 3.35 1.06
CA LYS A 29 -23.27 4.67 1.48
C LYS A 29 -22.42 4.57 2.74
N SER A 30 -22.79 3.70 3.68
CA SER A 30 -22.06 3.43 4.93
C SER A 30 -20.67 2.83 4.70
N GLN A 31 -20.40 2.28 3.52
CA GLN A 31 -19.14 1.62 3.17
C GLN A 31 -18.31 2.41 2.15
N LYS A 32 -18.80 3.56 1.64
CA LYS A 32 -18.09 4.42 0.68
C LYS A 32 -16.70 4.86 1.16
N TYR A 33 -16.48 4.92 2.47
CA TYR A 33 -15.17 5.22 3.06
C TYR A 33 -14.07 4.19 2.70
N LYS A 34 -14.44 3.02 2.17
CA LYS A 34 -13.51 1.98 1.72
C LYS A 34 -13.07 2.20 0.28
N GLU A 35 -13.86 2.86 -0.56
CA GLU A 35 -13.49 3.15 -1.95
C GLU A 35 -12.13 3.88 -2.00
N GLY A 36 -11.28 3.46 -2.93
CA GLY A 36 -9.92 3.98 -3.02
C GLY A 36 -8.91 3.31 -2.08
N LYS A 37 -9.35 2.62 -1.02
CA LYS A 37 -8.46 1.93 -0.08
C LYS A 37 -8.02 0.57 -0.61
N SER A 38 -6.83 0.16 -0.20
CA SER A 38 -6.21 -1.11 -0.58
C SER A 38 -6.03 -2.02 0.63
N VAL A 39 -6.19 -3.31 0.39
CA VAL A 39 -5.87 -4.39 1.33
C VAL A 39 -4.75 -5.20 0.70
N LEU A 40 -3.65 -5.34 1.45
CA LEU A 40 -2.44 -5.99 0.99
C LEU A 40 -2.12 -7.20 1.86
N GLU A 41 -1.68 -8.29 1.24
CA GLU A 41 -1.29 -9.52 1.93
C GLU A 41 0.16 -9.39 2.42
N ARG A 42 0.35 -9.11 3.72
CA ARG A 42 1.68 -8.88 4.31
C ARG A 42 2.69 -9.97 3.98
N PHE A 43 2.28 -11.23 4.00
CA PHE A 43 3.16 -12.36 3.68
C PHE A 43 3.74 -12.27 2.28
N LYS A 44 2.95 -11.81 1.29
CA LYS A 44 3.41 -11.67 -0.10
C LYS A 44 4.32 -10.47 -0.32
N ILE A 45 4.34 -9.51 0.61
CA ILE A 45 5.14 -8.28 0.46
C ILE A 45 6.37 -8.29 1.37
N CYS A 46 6.24 -8.75 2.61
CA CYS A 46 7.32 -8.77 3.61
C CYS A 46 7.98 -10.14 3.78
N GLY A 47 7.43 -11.21 3.17
CA GLY A 47 7.87 -12.57 3.44
C GLY A 47 7.39 -13.12 4.81
N PRO A 48 7.70 -14.40 5.10
CA PRO A 48 7.27 -15.10 6.32
C PRO A 48 7.78 -14.50 7.63
N ASP A 49 8.91 -13.79 7.58
CA ASP A 49 9.59 -13.18 8.73
C ASP A 49 9.15 -11.72 8.97
N GLY A 50 8.32 -11.16 8.08
CA GLY A 50 7.85 -9.78 8.19
C GLY A 50 8.97 -8.76 7.96
N SER A 51 10.02 -9.12 7.21
CA SER A 51 11.12 -8.20 6.91
C SER A 51 10.57 -6.86 6.36
N HIS A 52 10.97 -5.77 7.03
CA HIS A 52 10.46 -4.43 6.80
C HIS A 52 11.05 -3.86 5.50
N TYR A 53 10.45 -4.14 4.35
CA TYR A 53 10.78 -3.43 3.10
C TYR A 53 10.51 -1.90 3.17
N TRP A 54 9.91 -1.41 4.26
CA TRP A 54 9.49 -0.02 4.45
C TRP A 54 10.35 0.81 5.40
N ALA A 55 11.41 0.26 6.00
CA ALA A 55 12.23 0.99 6.98
C ALA A 55 13.30 1.93 6.37
N SER A 56 13.35 2.14 5.06
CA SER A 56 14.35 3.03 4.44
C SER A 56 13.81 4.38 3.97
N HIS A 57 12.59 4.76 4.35
CA HIS A 57 12.09 6.11 4.08
C HIS A 57 12.28 7.05 5.28
N ASP A 58 13.50 7.09 5.84
CA ASP A 58 13.96 8.30 6.51
C ASP A 58 14.47 9.25 5.42
N THR A 59 13.55 10.06 4.92
CA THR A 59 13.85 11.32 4.26
C THR A 59 14.60 12.23 5.22
N HIS A 60 15.92 12.09 5.29
CA HIS A 60 16.78 13.18 5.74
C HIS A 60 16.97 14.16 4.59
N VAL A 61 15.92 14.94 4.32
CA VAL A 61 16.07 16.28 3.76
C VAL A 61 16.59 17.16 4.89
N ALA A 62 17.91 17.37 4.92
CA ALA A 62 18.52 18.49 5.63
C ALA A 62 19.73 18.91 4.81
N GLY A 63 19.51 19.84 3.88
CA GLY A 63 20.60 20.61 3.31
C GLY A 63 21.31 21.38 4.42
N SER A 64 22.62 21.48 4.34
CA SER A 64 23.35 22.55 4.99
C SER A 64 24.41 23.03 4.02
N ASP A 65 24.34 24.33 3.79
CA ASP A 65 25.12 25.12 2.86
C ASP A 65 26.62 24.91 3.00
N ALA A 66 27.30 25.11 1.88
CA ALA A 66 28.71 25.43 1.87
C ALA A 66 28.90 26.82 2.48
N ASP A 67 29.79 26.94 3.47
CA ASP A 67 30.42 28.22 3.81
C ASP A 67 31.94 28.01 3.86
N ASP A 68 32.58 28.63 2.87
CA ASP A 68 33.98 29.02 2.78
C ASP A 68 34.46 29.76 4.05
N VAL A 69 35.60 29.34 4.63
CA VAL A 69 36.69 30.23 5.12
C VAL A 69 37.98 29.43 5.39
#